data_AF-Q96QU6-F1
#
_entry.id   AF-Q96QU6-F1
#
_cell.length_a   1.000
_cell.length_b   1.000
_cell.length_c   1.000
_cell.angle_alpha   90.00
_cell.angle_beta   90.00
_cell.angle_gamma   90.00
#
_symmetry.space_group_name_H-M   'P 1'
#
loop_
_entity.id
_entity.type
_entity.pdbx_description
1 polymer ?
#
loop_
_entity_poly.entity_id
_entity_poly.type
_entity_poly.pdbx_seq_one_letter_code
_entity_poly.pdbx_strand_id
1 'polypeptide(L)'
;MFTLPQKDFRAPTTCLGPTCMQDLGSSHGEDLEGECSRKLDQKLPELRGVGDPAMISSDTSYLSSRGRMIKWFWDSAEEGYRTYHMDEYDEDKNPSGIINLGTSENKLCFDLLSWRLSQRDMQRVEPSLLQYADWRGHLFLREEVAKFLSFYCKSPVPLRPENVVVLNGGASLFSALATVLCEAGEAFLIPTPYYGAITQHVCLYGNIRLAYVYLDSEVTGLDTRPFQLTVEKLEMALREAHSEGVKVKGLILISPQNPLGDVYSPEELQEYLVFAKRHRLHVIVDEVYMLSVFEKSVGYRSVLSLERLPDPQRTHVMWATSKDFGMSGLRFGTLYTENQDVATAVASLCRYHGLSGLVQYQMAQLLRDRDWINQVYLPENHARLKAAHTYVSEELRALGIPFLSRGAGFFIWVDLRKYLPKGTFEEEMLLWRRFLDNKVLLSFGKAFECKEPGWFRFVFSDQVHRLCLGMQRVQQVLAGKSQVAEDPRPSQSQEPSDQRR
;
A
#
# COMPACT_ATOMS: atom_id res chain seq x y z
N MET A 1 8.34 -22.07 34.97
CA MET A 1 7.30 -21.86 36.01
C MET A 1 7.34 -20.39 36.41
N PHE A 2 6.46 -19.56 35.87
CA PHE A 2 6.31 -18.17 36.32
C PHE A 2 4.90 -18.02 36.88
N THR A 3 4.82 -17.92 38.20
CA THR A 3 3.59 -17.65 38.97
C THR A 3 3.19 -16.19 38.79
N LEU A 4 2.00 -15.96 38.21
CA LEU A 4 1.38 -14.65 38.10
C LEU A 4 0.76 -14.22 39.45
N PRO A 5 0.83 -12.93 39.83
CA PRO A 5 0.27 -12.44 41.08
C PRO A 5 -1.26 -12.36 41.02
N GLN A 6 -1.91 -12.97 42.01
CA GLN A 6 -3.35 -12.84 42.28
C GLN A 6 -3.68 -11.37 42.57
N LYS A 7 -4.52 -10.77 41.73
CA LYS A 7 -5.15 -9.47 42.01
C LYS A 7 -6.56 -9.71 42.54
N ASP A 8 -6.78 -9.29 43.77
CA ASP A 8 -8.05 -9.33 44.49
C ASP A 8 -9.15 -8.58 43.73
N PHE A 9 -10.16 -9.32 43.26
CA PHE A 9 -11.42 -8.74 42.80
C PHE A 9 -12.30 -8.42 44.02
N ARG A 10 -12.40 -7.12 44.35
CA ARG A 10 -13.45 -6.62 45.25
C ARG A 10 -14.79 -6.65 44.51
N ALA A 11 -15.69 -7.51 44.97
CA ALA A 11 -17.08 -7.56 44.52
C ALA A 11 -17.87 -6.34 45.04
N PRO A 12 -18.80 -5.77 44.26
CA PRO A 12 -19.68 -4.69 44.70
C PRO A 12 -20.70 -5.20 45.72
N THR A 13 -20.81 -4.47 46.81
CA THR A 13 -21.77 -4.65 47.90
C THR A 13 -23.22 -4.50 47.44
N THR A 14 -24.04 -5.43 47.93
CA THR A 14 -25.50 -5.54 47.87
C THR A 14 -26.23 -4.48 48.71
N CYS A 15 -27.29 -3.87 48.16
CA CYS A 15 -28.45 -3.32 48.86
C CYS A 15 -29.70 -3.90 48.15
N LEU A 16 -30.53 -4.78 48.75
CA LEU A 16 -31.57 -4.57 49.78
C LEU A 16 -32.47 -3.38 49.40
N GLY A 17 -33.78 -3.50 49.16
CA GLY A 17 -34.75 -4.53 49.53
C GLY A 17 -36.11 -4.35 48.83
N PRO A 18 -37.19 -4.96 49.37
CA PRO A 18 -38.33 -5.49 48.61
C PRO A 18 -39.60 -4.62 48.69
N THR A 19 -40.57 -4.87 47.81
CA THR A 19 -42.04 -5.01 48.06
C THR A 19 -42.87 -4.59 46.84
N CYS A 20 -43.61 -5.53 46.26
CA CYS A 20 -45.06 -5.42 46.03
C CYS A 20 -45.56 -6.76 45.49
N MET A 21 -46.26 -7.52 46.32
CA MET A 21 -47.09 -8.64 45.90
C MET A 21 -48.43 -8.10 45.41
N GLN A 22 -48.85 -8.48 44.21
CA GLN A 22 -50.27 -8.49 43.85
C GLN A 22 -50.56 -9.72 42.99
N ASP A 23 -51.58 -10.45 43.45
CA ASP A 23 -52.23 -11.61 42.88
C ASP A 23 -52.61 -11.45 41.40
N LEU A 24 -52.64 -12.56 40.66
CA LEU A 24 -53.87 -13.05 40.00
C LEU A 24 -53.57 -14.27 39.12
N GLY A 25 -54.25 -15.38 39.41
CA GLY A 25 -54.96 -16.17 38.40
C GLY A 25 -54.13 -17.09 37.51
N SER A 26 -54.07 -18.36 37.91
CA SER A 26 -53.85 -19.50 37.02
C SER A 26 -54.97 -19.61 35.97
N SER A 27 -54.64 -19.66 34.69
CA SER A 27 -55.45 -20.35 33.70
C SER A 27 -54.56 -21.16 32.76
N HIS A 28 -54.87 -22.45 32.72
CA HIS A 28 -54.37 -23.48 31.82
C HIS A 28 -54.43 -23.09 30.33
N GLY A 29 -53.55 -23.71 29.55
CA GLY A 29 -53.94 -24.21 28.22
C GLY A 29 -53.12 -23.70 27.05
N GLU A 30 -52.11 -24.50 26.69
CA GLU A 30 -51.80 -24.93 25.32
C GLU A 30 -51.11 -23.95 24.34
N ASP A 31 -50.21 -24.57 23.55
CA ASP A 31 -49.57 -24.12 22.31
C ASP A 31 -48.28 -23.27 22.40
N LEU A 32 -47.21 -23.94 22.86
CA LEU A 32 -45.81 -23.58 22.62
C LEU A 32 -45.30 -24.27 21.34
N GLU A 33 -45.70 -23.78 20.16
CA GLU A 33 -45.03 -24.13 18.90
C GLU A 33 -44.27 -22.91 18.33
N GLY A 34 -42.95 -22.90 18.57
CA GLY A 34 -41.98 -22.58 17.51
C GLY A 34 -41.80 -21.12 17.08
N GLU A 35 -41.61 -20.17 18.00
CA GLU A 35 -40.86 -18.95 17.66
C GLU A 35 -39.35 -19.25 17.65
N CYS A 36 -38.70 -19.10 16.48
CA CYS A 36 -37.42 -18.39 16.27
C CYS A 36 -36.71 -18.93 15.01
N SER A 37 -37.13 -18.45 13.84
CA SER A 37 -36.30 -18.49 12.62
C SER A 37 -36.22 -17.10 12.02
N ARG A 38 -35.77 -16.12 12.81
CA ARG A 38 -35.27 -14.86 12.25
C ARG A 38 -33.84 -15.08 11.81
N LYS A 39 -33.66 -15.51 10.55
CA LYS A 39 -32.39 -15.39 9.85
C LYS A 39 -31.98 -13.92 9.92
N LEU A 40 -31.01 -13.61 10.76
CA LEU A 40 -30.34 -12.32 10.73
C LEU A 40 -29.51 -12.32 9.46
N ASP A 41 -30.09 -11.86 8.35
CA ASP A 41 -29.34 -11.50 7.15
C ASP A 41 -28.38 -10.38 7.55
N GLN A 42 -27.17 -10.75 8.00
CA GLN A 42 -26.04 -9.84 8.09
C GLN A 42 -25.67 -9.48 6.65
N LYS A 43 -26.42 -8.55 6.05
CA LYS A 43 -25.94 -7.81 4.88
C LYS A 43 -24.57 -7.26 5.25
N LEU A 44 -23.54 -7.69 4.52
CA LEU A 44 -22.23 -7.08 4.65
C LEU A 44 -22.38 -5.57 4.40
N PRO A 45 -21.73 -4.71 5.19
CA PRO A 45 -21.69 -3.29 4.90
C PRO A 45 -21.19 -3.07 3.48
N GLU A 46 -21.85 -2.19 2.72
CA GLU A 46 -21.34 -1.70 1.42
C GLU A 46 -19.94 -1.13 1.65
N LEU A 47 -18.93 -1.85 1.19
CA LEU A 47 -17.54 -1.43 1.33
C LEU A 47 -17.24 -0.44 0.20
N ARG A 48 -17.23 0.87 0.50
CA ARG A 48 -16.75 1.88 -0.45
C ARG A 48 -15.38 1.47 -1.00
N GLY A 49 -15.21 1.51 -2.32
CA GLY A 49 -13.97 1.15 -3.04
C GLY A 49 -13.78 -0.33 -3.35
N VAL A 50 -14.67 -1.19 -2.87
CA VAL A 50 -14.68 -2.62 -3.18
C VAL A 50 -15.95 -2.85 -3.97
N GLY A 51 -15.87 -3.53 -5.12
CA GLY A 51 -17.05 -3.86 -5.90
C GLY A 51 -18.13 -4.54 -5.04
N ASP A 52 -19.38 -4.48 -5.49
CA ASP A 52 -20.51 -5.05 -4.75
C ASP A 52 -20.20 -6.52 -4.34
N PRO A 53 -20.15 -6.84 -3.03
CA PRO A 53 -19.96 -8.21 -2.58
C PRO A 53 -21.02 -9.17 -3.14
N ALA A 54 -22.17 -8.69 -3.61
CA ALA A 54 -23.15 -9.53 -4.30
C ALA A 54 -22.66 -10.06 -5.66
N MET A 55 -21.66 -9.42 -6.28
CA MET A 55 -20.97 -9.92 -7.49
C MET A 55 -19.97 -11.04 -7.19
N ILE A 56 -19.72 -11.35 -5.92
CA ILE A 56 -18.93 -12.50 -5.52
C ILE A 56 -19.72 -13.75 -5.90
N SER A 57 -19.25 -14.51 -6.88
CA SER A 57 -19.96 -15.71 -7.35
C SER A 57 -20.40 -16.56 -6.15
N SER A 58 -21.70 -16.84 -6.07
CA SER A 58 -22.31 -17.68 -5.04
C SER A 58 -21.75 -19.11 -5.00
N ASP A 59 -21.01 -19.53 -6.03
CA ASP A 59 -20.63 -20.91 -6.31
C ASP A 59 -19.52 -21.51 -5.44
N THR A 60 -19.13 -20.87 -4.34
CA THR A 60 -18.16 -21.48 -3.42
C THR A 60 -18.76 -21.68 -2.03
N SER A 61 -19.57 -22.72 -1.89
CA SER A 61 -20.14 -23.17 -0.60
C SER A 61 -19.07 -23.51 0.46
N TYR A 62 -17.83 -23.70 0.04
CA TYR A 62 -16.69 -24.03 0.91
C TYR A 62 -16.10 -22.84 1.67
N LEU A 63 -16.43 -21.60 1.29
CA LEU A 63 -15.81 -20.41 1.88
C LEU A 63 -16.81 -19.64 2.74
N SER A 64 -16.34 -19.12 3.87
CA SER A 64 -17.05 -18.08 4.63
C SER A 64 -17.20 -16.82 3.79
N SER A 65 -18.09 -15.90 4.19
CA SER A 65 -18.24 -14.59 3.52
C SER A 65 -16.91 -13.84 3.42
N ARG A 66 -16.09 -13.87 4.47
CA ARG A 66 -14.74 -13.31 4.50
C ARG A 66 -13.81 -14.01 3.50
N GLY A 67 -13.84 -15.34 3.46
CA GLY A 67 -13.05 -16.13 2.50
C GLY A 67 -13.41 -15.80 1.05
N ARG A 68 -14.70 -15.60 0.76
CA ARG A 68 -15.14 -15.21 -0.59
C ARG A 68 -14.73 -13.79 -0.95
N MET A 69 -14.76 -12.85 -0.01
CA MET A 69 -14.24 -11.49 -0.22
C MET A 69 -12.73 -11.53 -0.54
N ILE A 70 -11.93 -12.29 0.22
CA ILE A 70 -10.49 -12.47 -0.04
C ILE A 70 -10.25 -13.02 -1.45
N LYS A 71 -11.01 -14.05 -1.86
CA LYS A 71 -10.93 -14.61 -3.21
C LYS A 71 -11.31 -13.59 -4.28
N TRP A 72 -12.35 -12.79 -4.04
CA TRP A 72 -12.79 -11.75 -4.98
C TRP A 72 -11.70 -10.71 -5.25
N PHE A 73 -11.00 -10.25 -4.20
CA PHE A 73 -9.88 -9.33 -4.37
C PHE A 73 -8.78 -9.94 -5.26
N TRP A 74 -8.47 -11.23 -5.06
CA TRP A 74 -7.52 -11.94 -5.90
C TRP A 74 -7.96 -12.04 -7.37
N ASP A 75 -9.25 -12.27 -7.63
CA ASP A 75 -9.76 -12.44 -8.98
C ASP A 75 -9.92 -11.11 -9.73
N SER A 76 -10.40 -10.07 -9.06
CA SER A 76 -10.76 -8.79 -9.70
C SER A 76 -9.68 -7.72 -9.57
N ALA A 77 -9.07 -7.53 -8.40
CA ALA A 77 -8.11 -6.44 -8.20
C ALA A 77 -6.73 -6.74 -8.80
N GLU A 78 -6.40 -8.02 -9.03
CA GLU A 78 -5.09 -8.47 -9.50
C GLU A 78 -5.10 -9.01 -10.95
N GLU A 79 -6.14 -8.72 -11.75
CA GLU A 79 -6.24 -9.16 -13.16
C GLU A 79 -4.96 -8.82 -13.96
N GLY A 80 -4.53 -7.56 -13.91
CA GLY A 80 -3.34 -7.10 -14.61
C GLY A 80 -2.06 -7.80 -14.17
N TYR A 81 -1.89 -7.95 -12.85
CA TYR A 81 -0.71 -8.59 -12.28
C TYR A 81 -0.65 -10.08 -12.63
N ARG A 82 -1.79 -10.78 -12.62
CA ARG A 82 -1.89 -12.18 -13.03
C ARG A 82 -1.59 -12.35 -14.52
N THR A 83 -2.17 -11.52 -15.38
CA THR A 83 -1.93 -11.56 -16.82
C THR A 83 -0.47 -11.32 -17.14
N TYR A 84 0.17 -10.36 -16.46
CA TYR A 84 1.61 -10.15 -16.53
C TYR A 84 2.41 -11.41 -16.15
N HIS A 85 2.12 -12.06 -15.02
CA HIS A 85 2.84 -13.27 -14.58
C HIS A 85 2.68 -14.46 -15.51
N MET A 86 1.57 -14.54 -16.27
CA MET A 86 1.36 -15.61 -17.26
C MET A 86 2.11 -15.37 -18.58
N ASP A 87 2.54 -14.14 -18.85
CA ASP A 87 3.17 -13.73 -20.10
C ASP A 87 4.24 -12.66 -19.82
N GLU A 88 5.12 -12.92 -18.86
CA GLU A 88 6.13 -11.95 -18.43
C GLU A 88 7.16 -11.73 -19.54
N TYR A 89 7.51 -10.47 -19.81
CA TYR A 89 8.63 -10.14 -20.68
C TYR A 89 9.96 -10.62 -20.09
N ASP A 90 10.70 -11.36 -20.89
CA ASP A 90 12.09 -11.77 -20.65
C ASP A 90 12.85 -11.63 -21.95
N GLU A 91 14.04 -11.03 -21.92
CA GLU A 91 14.84 -10.69 -23.09
C GLU A 91 15.13 -11.91 -23.96
N ASP A 92 15.34 -13.07 -23.34
CA ASP A 92 15.76 -14.30 -24.01
C ASP A 92 14.58 -15.26 -24.20
N LYS A 93 13.78 -15.46 -23.14
CA LYS A 93 12.74 -16.51 -23.09
C LYS A 93 11.41 -16.05 -23.66
N ASN A 94 11.06 -14.77 -23.51
CA ASN A 94 9.77 -14.23 -23.94
C ASN A 94 9.86 -12.74 -24.33
N PRO A 95 10.56 -12.39 -25.41
CA PRO A 95 10.74 -11.00 -25.82
C PRO A 95 9.44 -10.32 -26.28
N SER A 96 8.39 -11.10 -26.55
CA SER A 96 7.03 -10.61 -26.85
C SER A 96 6.15 -10.42 -25.62
N GLY A 97 6.62 -10.82 -24.44
CA GLY A 97 5.84 -10.76 -23.21
C GLY A 97 5.53 -9.34 -22.74
N ILE A 98 4.72 -9.25 -21.68
CA ILE A 98 4.24 -8.01 -21.08
C ILE A 98 5.35 -7.33 -20.28
N ILE A 99 5.64 -6.08 -20.65
CA ILE A 99 6.50 -5.19 -19.86
C ILE A 99 5.66 -4.59 -18.73
N ASN A 100 6.14 -4.71 -17.49
CA ASN A 100 5.43 -4.21 -16.33
C ASN A 100 5.95 -2.82 -15.90
N LEU A 101 5.21 -1.78 -16.30
CA LEU A 101 5.38 -0.41 -15.82
C LEU A 101 4.27 -0.01 -14.83
N GLY A 102 3.52 -1.00 -14.32
CA GLY A 102 2.42 -0.83 -13.39
C GLY A 102 2.83 -1.09 -11.96
N THR A 103 3.67 -2.09 -11.68
CA THR A 103 4.08 -2.44 -10.32
C THR A 103 5.24 -1.58 -9.83
N SER A 104 5.09 -0.93 -8.66
CA SER A 104 6.12 -0.05 -8.09
C SER A 104 7.28 -0.85 -7.47
N GLU A 105 8.15 -1.42 -8.31
CA GLU A 105 9.38 -2.11 -7.92
C GLU A 105 10.59 -1.42 -8.52
N ASN A 106 11.64 -1.25 -7.72
CA ASN A 106 12.89 -0.66 -8.18
C ASN A 106 13.89 -1.74 -8.57
N LYS A 107 13.99 -1.99 -9.88
CA LYS A 107 14.86 -2.99 -10.47
C LYS A 107 16.19 -2.43 -10.98
N LEU A 108 16.40 -1.11 -10.81
CA LEU A 108 17.56 -0.40 -11.36
C LEU A 108 18.86 -0.84 -10.71
N CYS A 109 18.86 -1.20 -9.42
CA CYS A 109 20.06 -1.50 -8.64
C CYS A 109 20.16 -2.97 -8.17
N PHE A 110 19.49 -3.89 -8.86
CA PHE A 110 19.53 -5.32 -8.51
C PHE A 110 20.93 -5.91 -8.60
N ASP A 111 21.78 -5.42 -9.49
CA ASP A 111 23.22 -5.75 -9.57
C ASP A 111 23.94 -5.44 -8.25
N LEU A 112 23.77 -4.22 -7.71
CA LEU A 112 24.41 -3.79 -6.47
C LEU A 112 23.89 -4.55 -5.25
N LEU A 113 22.57 -4.74 -5.17
CA LEU A 113 21.92 -5.43 -4.05
C LEU A 113 22.26 -6.92 -4.06
N SER A 114 22.21 -7.57 -5.22
CA SER A 114 22.57 -8.98 -5.36
C SER A 114 24.03 -9.21 -4.99
N TRP A 115 24.92 -8.32 -5.43
CA TRP A 115 26.32 -8.36 -5.03
C TRP A 115 26.48 -8.22 -3.52
N ARG A 116 25.81 -7.23 -2.89
CA ARG A 116 25.95 -6.95 -1.46
C ARG A 116 25.40 -8.08 -0.58
N LEU A 117 24.24 -8.62 -0.94
CA LEU A 117 23.59 -9.75 -0.23
C LEU A 117 24.34 -11.08 -0.43
N SER A 118 25.20 -11.18 -1.45
CA SER A 118 26.04 -12.34 -1.70
C SER A 118 27.36 -12.34 -0.91
N GLN A 119 27.66 -11.27 -0.17
CA GLN A 119 28.88 -11.18 0.62
C GLN A 119 28.83 -12.12 1.85
N ARG A 120 30.01 -12.59 2.29
CA ARG A 120 30.13 -13.60 3.36
C ARG A 120 29.55 -13.15 4.69
N ASP A 121 29.62 -11.85 5.00
CA ASP A 121 29.06 -11.27 6.22
C ASP A 121 27.53 -11.34 6.25
N MET A 122 26.87 -11.40 5.09
CA MET A 122 25.41 -11.54 4.98
C MET A 122 24.94 -12.99 5.17
N GLN A 123 25.79 -13.98 4.96
CA GLN A 123 25.39 -15.39 4.83
C GLN A 123 25.67 -16.24 6.09
N ARG A 124 25.69 -15.60 7.27
CA ARG A 124 25.93 -16.30 8.54
C ARG A 124 24.67 -17.03 9.02
N VAL A 125 24.85 -18.28 9.44
CA VAL A 125 23.81 -19.09 10.08
C VAL A 125 24.28 -19.46 11.49
N GLU A 126 23.53 -19.05 12.51
CA GLU A 126 23.80 -19.38 13.91
C GLU A 126 22.58 -20.08 14.54
N PRO A 127 22.77 -21.01 15.50
CA PRO A 127 21.65 -21.69 16.16
C PRO A 127 20.60 -20.76 16.77
N SER A 128 21.00 -19.58 17.24
CA SER A 128 20.09 -18.56 17.80
C SER A 128 19.15 -17.96 16.75
N LEU A 129 19.56 -17.90 15.48
CA LEU A 129 18.74 -17.39 14.36
C LEU A 129 17.69 -18.41 13.89
N LEU A 130 17.79 -19.67 14.34
CA LEU A 130 16.87 -20.75 14.02
C LEU A 130 15.74 -20.90 15.06
N GLN A 131 15.75 -20.08 16.11
CA GLN A 131 14.79 -20.11 17.21
C GLN A 131 13.78 -18.96 17.09
N TYR A 132 12.68 -19.05 17.84
CA TYR A 132 11.77 -17.90 17.99
C TYR A 132 12.51 -16.74 18.64
N ALA A 133 12.51 -15.60 17.94
CA ALA A 133 13.02 -14.35 18.46
C ALA A 133 12.03 -13.71 19.45
N ASP A 134 12.44 -12.61 20.07
CA ASP A 134 11.50 -11.61 20.60
C ASP A 134 10.48 -11.28 19.51
N TRP A 135 9.19 -11.25 19.86
CA TRP A 135 8.11 -10.97 18.92
C TRP A 135 8.17 -9.57 18.31
N ARG A 136 8.95 -8.65 18.90
CA ARG A 136 9.27 -7.35 18.28
C ARG A 136 10.33 -7.46 17.18
N GLY A 137 11.03 -8.59 17.07
CA GLY A 137 12.25 -8.79 16.28
C GLY A 137 13.49 -8.88 17.17
N HIS A 138 14.55 -9.50 16.67
CA HIS A 138 15.82 -9.62 17.38
C HIS A 138 16.35 -8.24 17.83
N LEU A 139 16.85 -8.16 19.06
CA LEU A 139 17.36 -6.90 19.62
C LEU A 139 18.46 -6.28 18.75
N PHE A 140 19.41 -7.08 18.26
CA PHE A 140 20.49 -6.58 17.39
C PHE A 140 19.95 -5.89 16.13
N LEU A 141 18.82 -6.36 15.59
CA LEU A 141 18.21 -5.77 14.42
C LEU A 141 17.47 -4.49 14.80
N ARG A 142 16.69 -4.50 15.89
CA ARG A 142 15.97 -3.32 16.37
C ARG A 142 16.92 -2.17 16.70
N GLU A 143 18.10 -2.48 17.26
CA GLU A 143 19.18 -1.51 17.48
C GLU A 143 19.69 -0.89 16.18
N GLU A 144 19.97 -1.70 15.15
CA GLU A 144 20.43 -1.17 13.85
C GLU A 144 19.32 -0.39 13.13
N VAL A 145 18.05 -0.82 13.21
CA VAL A 145 16.91 -0.06 12.67
C VAL A 145 16.78 1.29 13.38
N ALA A 146 16.86 1.33 14.71
CA ALA A 146 16.77 2.57 15.47
C ALA A 146 17.90 3.54 15.10
N LYS A 147 19.15 3.07 15.00
CA LYS A 147 20.29 3.87 14.54
C LYS A 147 20.11 4.37 13.10
N PHE A 148 19.68 3.47 12.21
CA PHE A 148 19.43 3.77 10.81
C PHE A 148 18.38 4.87 10.64
N LEU A 149 17.20 4.69 11.23
CA LEU A 149 16.11 5.67 11.15
C LEU A 149 16.51 6.99 11.83
N SER A 150 17.20 6.96 12.98
CA SER A 150 17.70 8.19 13.62
C SER A 150 18.54 9.02 12.65
N PHE A 151 19.44 8.37 11.90
CA PHE A 151 20.34 9.03 10.96
C PHE A 151 19.60 9.55 9.73
N TYR A 152 18.85 8.70 9.01
CA TYR A 152 18.24 9.09 7.75
C TYR A 152 17.00 9.96 7.90
N CYS A 153 16.19 9.73 8.93
CA CYS A 153 15.09 10.61 9.26
C CYS A 153 15.59 11.93 9.87
N LYS A 154 16.88 12.07 10.18
CA LYS A 154 17.46 13.23 10.87
C LYS A 154 16.73 13.54 12.17
N SER A 155 16.48 12.50 12.97
CA SER A 155 15.75 12.67 14.21
C SER A 155 16.57 13.51 15.20
N PRO A 156 15.96 14.50 15.88
CA PRO A 156 16.67 15.36 16.82
C PRO A 156 17.20 14.62 18.05
N VAL A 157 16.61 13.46 18.37
CA VAL A 157 17.02 12.58 19.48
C VAL A 157 17.20 11.16 18.93
N PRO A 158 18.23 10.40 19.37
CA PRO A 158 18.37 9.01 18.98
C PRO A 158 17.09 8.19 19.28
N LEU A 159 16.56 7.56 18.24
CA LEU A 159 15.41 6.67 18.33
C LEU A 159 15.76 5.45 19.17
N ARG A 160 14.77 4.92 19.88
CA ARG A 160 14.95 3.84 20.85
C ARG A 160 14.58 2.47 20.24
N PRO A 161 15.41 1.43 20.40
CA PRO A 161 15.11 0.10 19.88
C PRO A 161 13.86 -0.53 20.52
N GLU A 162 13.45 -0.12 21.72
CA GLU A 162 12.21 -0.56 22.36
C GLU A 162 10.96 -0.05 21.64
N ASN A 163 11.08 1.04 20.88
CA ASN A 163 9.99 1.61 20.08
C ASN A 163 9.91 1.00 18.67
N VAL A 164 10.81 0.07 18.33
CA VAL A 164 10.86 -0.59 17.02
C VAL A 164 10.19 -1.96 17.08
N VAL A 165 9.31 -2.22 16.11
CA VAL A 165 8.70 -3.54 15.86
C VAL A 165 8.96 -3.92 14.39
N VAL A 166 9.41 -5.14 14.15
CA VAL A 166 9.70 -5.66 12.80
C VAL A 166 8.68 -6.72 12.41
N LEU A 167 8.03 -6.54 11.26
CA LEU A 167 7.10 -7.49 10.66
C LEU A 167 7.49 -7.83 9.21
N ASN A 168 6.80 -8.80 8.61
CA ASN A 168 7.05 -9.31 7.25
C ASN A 168 6.54 -8.40 6.10
N GLY A 169 6.92 -7.12 6.15
CA GLY A 169 6.68 -6.12 5.11
C GLY A 169 5.56 -5.12 5.42
N GLY A 170 5.45 -4.07 4.59
CA GLY A 170 4.50 -2.97 4.80
C GLY A 170 3.03 -3.39 4.85
N ALA A 171 2.62 -4.38 4.03
CA ALA A 171 1.27 -4.94 4.05
C ALA A 171 0.87 -5.41 5.46
N SER A 172 1.76 -6.16 6.11
CA SER A 172 1.53 -6.70 7.45
C SER A 172 1.55 -5.65 8.54
N LEU A 173 2.34 -4.59 8.37
CA LEU A 173 2.28 -3.42 9.25
C LEU A 173 0.92 -2.73 9.18
N PHE A 174 0.40 -2.46 7.97
CA PHE A 174 -0.94 -1.90 7.79
C PHE A 174 -2.02 -2.79 8.39
N SER A 175 -2.00 -4.10 8.09
CA SER A 175 -2.97 -5.06 8.63
C SER A 175 -2.94 -5.12 10.15
N ALA A 176 -1.75 -5.19 10.75
CA ALA A 176 -1.58 -5.27 12.19
C ALA A 176 -2.01 -3.98 12.89
N LEU A 177 -1.56 -2.81 12.40
CA LEU A 177 -1.97 -1.52 12.97
C LEU A 177 -3.49 -1.32 12.85
N ALA A 178 -4.08 -1.63 11.70
CA ALA A 178 -5.51 -1.47 11.52
C ALA A 178 -6.30 -2.36 12.50
N THR A 179 -5.86 -3.60 12.71
CA THR A 179 -6.50 -4.54 13.65
C THR A 179 -6.31 -4.14 15.11
N VAL A 180 -5.16 -3.55 15.46
CA VAL A 180 -4.86 -3.13 16.83
C VAL A 180 -5.56 -1.83 17.21
N LEU A 181 -5.73 -0.90 16.25
CA LEU A 181 -6.20 0.46 16.51
C LEU A 181 -7.71 0.64 16.34
N CYS A 182 -8.38 -0.28 15.63
CA CYS A 182 -9.77 -0.15 15.22
C CYS A 182 -10.59 -1.38 15.59
N GLU A 183 -11.87 -1.16 15.87
CA GLU A 183 -12.90 -2.19 15.80
C GLU A 183 -13.28 -2.46 14.34
N ALA A 184 -13.77 -3.66 14.04
CA ALA A 184 -14.27 -4.00 12.72
C ALA A 184 -15.38 -3.02 12.29
N GLY A 185 -15.28 -2.49 11.06
CA GLY A 185 -16.20 -1.50 10.51
C GLY A 185 -15.85 -0.03 10.80
N GLU A 186 -14.91 0.25 11.72
CA GLU A 186 -14.33 1.59 11.88
C GLU A 186 -13.40 1.94 10.69
N ALA A 187 -12.98 3.20 10.59
CA ALA A 187 -12.26 3.70 9.41
C ALA A 187 -10.97 4.48 9.71
N PHE A 188 -10.05 4.47 8.74
CA PHE A 188 -8.98 5.47 8.62
C PHE A 188 -9.31 6.48 7.53
N LEU A 189 -9.04 7.76 7.79
CA LEU A 189 -8.97 8.76 6.73
C LEU A 189 -7.75 8.49 5.85
N ILE A 190 -7.91 8.65 4.54
CA ILE A 190 -6.79 8.55 3.59
C ILE A 190 -6.98 9.53 2.41
N PRO A 191 -5.98 10.36 2.08
CA PRO A 191 -6.01 11.23 0.90
C PRO A 191 -5.96 10.43 -0.40
N THR A 192 -6.78 10.79 -1.39
CA THR A 192 -6.78 10.15 -2.72
C THR A 192 -6.14 11.06 -3.79
N PRO A 193 -5.51 10.50 -4.85
CA PRO A 193 -5.25 9.08 -5.08
C PRO A 193 -4.21 8.53 -4.09
N TYR A 194 -4.30 7.26 -3.68
CA TYR A 194 -3.32 6.61 -2.78
C TYR A 194 -2.94 5.22 -3.29
N TYR A 195 -1.90 4.63 -2.71
CA TYR A 195 -1.52 3.24 -2.97
C TYR A 195 -2.68 2.26 -2.67
N GLY A 196 -3.43 1.88 -3.71
CA GLY A 196 -4.71 1.15 -3.59
C GLY A 196 -4.67 -0.18 -2.84
N ALA A 197 -3.50 -0.85 -2.75
CA ALA A 197 -3.40 -2.09 -1.98
C ALA A 197 -3.59 -1.87 -0.47
N ILE A 198 -3.46 -0.64 0.04
CA ILE A 198 -3.78 -0.32 1.44
C ILE A 198 -5.23 -0.73 1.77
N THR A 199 -6.17 -0.59 0.83
CA THR A 199 -7.55 -1.07 0.98
C THR A 199 -7.59 -2.55 1.33
N GLN A 200 -6.84 -3.37 0.58
CA GLN A 200 -6.73 -4.79 0.84
C GLN A 200 -6.09 -5.05 2.21
N HIS A 201 -5.00 -4.35 2.52
CA HIS A 201 -4.24 -4.55 3.76
C HIS A 201 -5.08 -4.30 5.01
N VAL A 202 -5.92 -3.26 5.03
CA VAL A 202 -6.75 -2.92 6.21
C VAL A 202 -8.09 -3.66 6.23
N CYS A 203 -8.66 -3.96 5.05
CA CYS A 203 -9.97 -4.63 4.95
C CYS A 203 -9.88 -6.14 5.18
N LEU A 204 -9.00 -6.85 4.47
CA LEU A 204 -9.05 -8.33 4.44
C LEU A 204 -8.80 -8.95 5.82
N TYR A 205 -7.90 -8.33 6.58
CA TYR A 205 -7.50 -8.80 7.89
C TYR A 205 -8.41 -8.27 9.01
N GLY A 206 -8.56 -6.94 9.10
CA GLY A 206 -9.28 -6.27 10.19
C GLY A 206 -10.73 -5.87 9.91
N ASN A 207 -11.21 -6.01 8.67
CA ASN A 207 -12.50 -5.45 8.21
C ASN A 207 -12.62 -3.93 8.47
N ILE A 208 -11.51 -3.21 8.26
CA ILE A 208 -11.43 -1.76 8.46
C ILE A 208 -11.72 -1.05 7.15
N ARG A 209 -12.47 0.05 7.23
CA ARG A 209 -12.85 0.89 6.09
C ARG A 209 -11.83 1.99 5.85
N LEU A 210 -11.84 2.54 4.64
CA LEU A 210 -11.14 3.79 4.33
C LEU A 210 -12.17 4.89 4.08
N ALA A 211 -11.99 6.02 4.74
CA ALA A 211 -12.75 7.24 4.53
C ALA A 211 -11.92 8.16 3.62
N TYR A 212 -12.39 8.37 2.41
CA TYR A 212 -11.61 9.05 1.37
C TYR A 212 -11.61 10.56 1.56
N VAL A 213 -10.41 11.13 1.56
CA VAL A 213 -10.19 12.58 1.49
C VAL A 213 -9.87 12.88 0.04
N TYR A 214 -10.90 13.14 -0.75
CA TYR A 214 -10.74 13.38 -2.18
C TYR A 214 -9.92 14.64 -2.44
N LEU A 215 -8.81 14.49 -3.16
CA LEU A 215 -8.01 15.61 -3.65
C LEU A 215 -8.34 15.86 -5.12
N ASP A 216 -8.21 17.11 -5.55
CA ASP A 216 -8.60 17.55 -6.89
C ASP A 216 -7.33 17.85 -7.69
N SER A 217 -7.33 17.53 -8.99
CA SER A 217 -6.18 17.84 -9.86
C SER A 217 -6.09 19.32 -10.20
N GLU A 218 -7.21 20.04 -10.15
CA GLU A 218 -7.31 21.46 -10.46
C GLU A 218 -6.68 22.32 -9.36
N VAL A 219 -5.87 23.31 -9.78
CA VAL A 219 -5.29 24.31 -8.89
C VAL A 219 -6.27 25.47 -8.75
N THR A 220 -6.93 25.56 -7.59
CA THR A 220 -7.97 26.56 -7.32
C THR A 220 -7.48 27.82 -6.61
N GLY A 221 -6.21 27.87 -6.19
CA GLY A 221 -5.61 28.97 -5.45
C GLY A 221 -4.20 29.31 -5.93
N LEU A 222 -3.74 30.52 -5.63
CA LEU A 222 -2.41 31.01 -6.03
C LEU A 222 -1.26 30.15 -5.50
N ASP A 223 -1.40 29.61 -4.29
CA ASP A 223 -0.37 28.85 -3.59
C ASP A 223 -0.71 27.35 -3.45
N THR A 224 -1.69 26.86 -4.23
CA THR A 224 -2.06 25.44 -4.19
C THR A 224 -1.40 24.64 -5.31
N ARG A 225 -1.33 23.33 -5.11
CA ARG A 225 -0.82 22.38 -6.11
C ARG A 225 -1.86 21.31 -6.46
N PRO A 226 -1.74 20.67 -7.63
CA PRO A 226 -2.59 19.52 -7.97
C PRO A 226 -2.51 18.46 -6.89
N PHE A 227 -3.66 17.93 -6.50
CA PHE A 227 -3.81 16.92 -5.45
C PHE A 227 -3.19 17.31 -4.10
N GLN A 228 -3.24 18.59 -3.72
CA GLN A 228 -2.80 19.02 -2.40
C GLN A 228 -3.79 18.59 -1.31
N LEU A 229 -3.27 17.99 -0.24
CA LEU A 229 -4.00 17.75 0.99
C LEU A 229 -4.08 19.04 1.82
N THR A 230 -5.26 19.36 2.34
CA THR A 230 -5.44 20.48 3.27
C THR A 230 -6.23 20.03 4.50
N VAL A 231 -6.11 20.78 5.60
CA VAL A 231 -6.86 20.50 6.82
C VAL A 231 -8.37 20.64 6.59
N GLU A 232 -8.81 21.55 5.72
CA GLU A 232 -10.24 21.71 5.38
C GLU A 232 -10.81 20.46 4.72
N LYS A 233 -10.04 19.82 3.83
CA LYS A 233 -10.44 18.54 3.20
C LYS A 233 -10.50 17.41 4.21
N LEU A 234 -9.53 17.36 5.14
CA LEU A 234 -9.54 16.41 6.26
C LEU A 234 -10.78 16.58 7.15
N GLU A 235 -11.14 17.81 7.50
CA GLU A 235 -12.34 18.15 8.29
C GLU A 235 -13.64 17.80 7.56
N MET A 236 -13.69 18.01 6.24
CA MET A 236 -14.85 17.66 5.43
C MET A 236 -15.06 16.14 5.40
N ALA A 237 -14.03 15.37 5.08
CA ALA A 237 -14.09 13.91 5.03
C ALA A 237 -14.41 13.29 6.40
N LEU A 238 -13.86 13.84 7.49
CA LEU A 238 -14.17 13.40 8.84
C LEU A 238 -15.66 13.63 9.18
N ARG A 239 -16.21 14.80 8.83
CA ARG A 239 -17.63 15.09 9.04
C ARG A 239 -18.54 14.21 8.19
N GLU A 240 -18.19 13.98 6.92
CA GLU A 240 -18.95 13.08 6.04
C GLU A 240 -19.00 11.67 6.63
N ALA A 241 -17.85 11.10 7.02
CA ALA A 241 -17.79 9.79 7.64
C ALA A 241 -18.66 9.69 8.91
N HIS A 242 -18.59 10.71 9.78
CA HIS A 242 -19.44 10.75 10.98
C HIS A 242 -20.93 10.86 10.65
N SER A 243 -21.31 11.61 9.61
CA SER A 243 -22.71 11.74 9.18
C SER A 243 -23.29 10.42 8.65
N GLU A 244 -22.44 9.54 8.13
CA GLU A 244 -22.77 8.18 7.71
C GLU A 244 -22.73 7.16 8.87
N GLY A 245 -22.49 7.61 10.10
CA GLY A 245 -22.35 6.75 11.27
C GLY A 245 -21.04 5.95 11.31
N VAL A 246 -20.04 6.33 10.51
CA VAL A 246 -18.72 5.68 10.47
C VAL A 246 -17.78 6.36 11.45
N LYS A 247 -17.30 5.61 12.45
CA LYS A 247 -16.32 6.13 13.40
C LYS A 247 -14.92 6.08 12.80
N VAL A 248 -14.29 7.24 12.72
CA VAL A 248 -12.90 7.38 12.25
C VAL A 248 -11.94 7.26 13.43
N LYS A 249 -10.90 6.44 13.27
CA LYS A 249 -9.92 6.12 14.31
C LYS A 249 -8.53 6.65 14.03
N GLY A 250 -8.22 6.92 12.78
CA GLY A 250 -6.94 7.48 12.41
C GLY A 250 -6.90 8.12 11.03
N LEU A 251 -5.70 8.57 10.67
CA LEU A 251 -5.32 9.16 9.40
C LEU A 251 -4.09 8.42 8.88
N ILE A 252 -4.10 8.05 7.60
CA ILE A 252 -2.94 7.51 6.90
C ILE A 252 -2.32 8.61 6.04
N LEU A 253 -1.04 8.88 6.25
CA LEU A 253 -0.23 9.81 5.45
C LEU A 253 0.87 9.01 4.76
N ILE A 254 1.07 9.23 3.46
CA ILE A 254 2.11 8.57 2.67
C ILE A 254 3.04 9.66 2.14
N SER A 255 4.31 9.64 2.53
CA SER A 255 5.28 10.66 2.13
C SER A 255 6.69 10.07 2.04
N PRO A 256 7.33 10.03 0.85
CA PRO A 256 6.81 10.43 -0.44
C PRO A 256 5.56 9.66 -0.91
N GLN A 257 4.64 10.38 -1.54
CA GLN A 257 3.29 9.93 -1.86
C GLN A 257 3.29 9.07 -3.12
N ASN A 258 2.70 7.88 -3.05
CA ASN A 258 2.38 7.02 -4.20
C ASN A 258 0.87 7.12 -4.52
N PRO A 259 0.45 7.60 -5.71
CA PRO A 259 1.19 7.66 -6.98
C PRO A 259 1.77 9.00 -7.44
N LEU A 260 1.68 10.07 -6.64
CA LEU A 260 1.89 11.46 -7.08
C LEU A 260 3.36 11.91 -7.16
N GLY A 261 4.25 11.31 -6.39
CA GLY A 261 5.66 11.72 -6.29
C GLY A 261 5.89 12.86 -5.31
N ASP A 262 4.84 13.31 -4.62
CA ASP A 262 4.87 14.49 -3.79
C ASP A 262 5.34 14.18 -2.36
N VAL A 263 5.82 15.22 -1.66
CA VAL A 263 6.20 15.13 -0.26
C VAL A 263 5.47 16.22 0.51
N TYR A 264 5.12 15.92 1.76
CA TYR A 264 4.62 16.94 2.66
C TYR A 264 5.78 17.79 3.19
N SER A 265 5.58 19.11 3.25
CA SER A 265 6.51 19.97 3.97
C SER A 265 6.41 19.74 5.48
N PRO A 266 7.42 20.15 6.28
CA PRO A 266 7.33 20.10 7.74
C PRO A 266 6.10 20.84 8.29
N GLU A 267 5.72 21.96 7.68
CA GLU A 267 4.56 22.75 8.05
C GLU A 267 3.26 22.01 7.76
N GLU A 268 3.13 21.40 6.57
CA GLU A 268 1.98 20.57 6.21
C GLU A 268 1.85 19.36 7.16
N LEU A 269 2.94 18.64 7.41
CA LEU A 269 2.95 17.54 8.39
C LEU A 269 2.48 18.03 9.76
N GLN A 270 2.98 19.17 10.23
CA GLN A 270 2.58 19.74 11.52
C GLN A 270 1.08 20.04 11.56
N GLU A 271 0.52 20.64 10.51
CA GLU A 271 -0.91 20.94 10.40
C GLU A 271 -1.77 19.67 10.45
N TYR A 272 -1.41 18.64 9.68
CA TYR A 272 -2.15 17.38 9.65
C TYR A 272 -2.08 16.64 10.99
N LEU A 273 -0.92 16.66 11.65
CA LEU A 273 -0.75 16.05 12.98
C LEU A 273 -1.52 16.82 14.08
N VAL A 274 -1.60 18.16 13.98
CA VAL A 274 -2.42 18.98 14.89
C VAL A 274 -3.91 18.70 14.68
N PHE A 275 -4.35 18.58 13.42
CA PHE A 275 -5.70 18.13 13.09
C PHE A 275 -6.01 16.78 13.74
N ALA A 276 -5.13 15.78 13.54
CA ALA A 276 -5.31 14.44 14.07
C ALA A 276 -5.39 14.44 15.60
N LYS A 277 -4.49 15.19 16.28
CA LYS A 277 -4.50 15.34 17.74
C LYS A 277 -5.81 15.92 18.25
N ARG A 278 -6.32 17.00 17.63
CA ARG A 278 -7.57 17.66 18.03
C ARG A 278 -8.75 16.68 18.03
N HIS A 279 -8.77 15.78 17.05
CA HIS A 279 -9.81 14.75 16.89
C HIS A 279 -9.44 13.41 17.55
N ARG A 280 -8.33 13.35 18.29
CA ARG A 280 -7.82 12.14 18.97
C ARG A 280 -7.61 10.94 18.03
N LEU A 281 -7.22 11.23 16.79
CA LEU A 281 -6.94 10.25 15.74
C LEU A 281 -5.52 9.70 15.89
N HIS A 282 -5.35 8.41 15.60
CA HIS A 282 -4.03 7.86 15.31
C HIS A 282 -3.53 8.35 13.96
N VAL A 283 -2.22 8.47 13.77
CA VAL A 283 -1.61 8.81 12.48
C VAL A 283 -0.62 7.71 12.13
N ILE A 284 -0.85 7.06 10.99
CA ILE A 284 0.09 6.13 10.38
C ILE A 284 0.81 6.90 9.29
N VAL A 285 2.13 7.08 9.43
CA VAL A 285 2.96 7.75 8.43
C VAL A 285 3.79 6.70 7.71
N ASP A 286 3.45 6.44 6.45
CA ASP A 286 4.19 5.54 5.57
C ASP A 286 5.29 6.31 4.84
N GLU A 287 6.53 6.07 5.24
CA GLU A 287 7.73 6.71 4.70
C GLU A 287 8.60 5.72 3.90
N VAL A 288 8.00 4.67 3.31
CA VAL A 288 8.74 3.61 2.60
C VAL A 288 9.61 4.10 1.42
N TYR A 289 9.40 5.33 0.92
CA TYR A 289 10.20 5.96 -0.14
C TYR A 289 11.17 7.03 0.37
N MET A 290 11.43 7.13 1.68
CA MET A 290 12.22 8.22 2.27
C MET A 290 13.64 8.36 1.69
N LEU A 291 14.25 7.27 1.19
CA LEU A 291 15.56 7.27 0.53
C LEU A 291 15.48 7.21 -0.99
N SER A 292 14.27 7.20 -1.55
CA SER A 292 13.99 7.20 -2.99
C SER A 292 13.65 8.61 -3.51
N VAL A 293 14.19 9.64 -2.86
CA VAL A 293 14.08 11.05 -3.26
C VAL A 293 15.36 11.43 -4.00
N PHE A 294 15.28 11.58 -5.32
CA PHE A 294 16.44 11.79 -6.19
C PHE A 294 16.59 13.25 -6.67
N GLU A 295 15.55 14.07 -6.55
CA GLU A 295 15.66 15.52 -6.76
C GLU A 295 15.84 16.26 -5.44
N LYS A 296 16.99 16.93 -5.27
CA LYS A 296 17.32 17.66 -4.03
C LYS A 296 16.33 18.79 -3.73
N SER A 297 15.75 19.41 -4.76
CA SER A 297 14.77 20.49 -4.63
C SER A 297 13.46 20.06 -3.97
N VAL A 298 13.15 18.76 -3.94
CA VAL A 298 11.97 18.22 -3.25
C VAL A 298 12.02 18.49 -1.75
N GLY A 299 13.22 18.53 -1.17
CA GLY A 299 13.40 18.93 0.22
C GLY A 299 12.73 18.00 1.24
N TYR A 300 12.55 16.71 0.93
CA TYR A 300 11.92 15.73 1.82
C TYR A 300 12.41 15.81 3.28
N ARG A 301 11.46 15.72 4.21
CA ARG A 301 11.69 15.62 5.65
C ARG A 301 10.80 14.52 6.22
N SER A 302 11.41 13.63 7.00
CA SER A 302 10.67 12.62 7.75
C SER A 302 9.85 13.29 8.85
N VAL A 303 8.69 12.73 9.18
CA VAL A 303 7.91 13.12 10.36
C VAL A 303 8.73 13.00 11.65
N LEU A 304 9.70 12.07 11.71
CA LEU A 304 10.59 11.89 12.86
C LEU A 304 11.69 12.95 12.96
N SER A 305 11.81 13.84 11.97
CA SER A 305 12.71 15.01 12.01
C SER A 305 12.12 16.21 12.76
N LEU A 306 10.80 16.20 13.01
CA LEU A 306 10.13 17.29 13.72
C LEU A 306 10.63 17.35 15.17
N GLU A 307 10.96 18.56 15.64
CA GLU A 307 11.42 18.77 17.03
C GLU A 307 10.40 18.28 18.07
N ARG A 308 9.10 18.41 17.75
CA ARG A 308 8.02 18.00 18.63
C ARG A 308 6.82 17.49 17.84
N LEU A 309 6.58 16.19 17.91
CA LEU A 309 5.32 15.59 17.44
C LEU A 309 4.15 16.11 18.29
N PRO A 310 3.03 16.55 17.67
CA PRO A 310 1.84 16.98 18.40
C PRO A 310 1.30 15.94 19.39
N ASP A 311 1.28 14.66 18.99
CA ASP A 311 0.86 13.53 19.82
C ASP A 311 1.74 12.28 19.51
N PRO A 312 2.90 12.14 20.18
CA PRO A 312 3.81 11.01 19.97
C PRO A 312 3.18 9.65 20.26
N GLN A 313 2.20 9.59 21.19
CA GLN A 313 1.52 8.35 21.58
C GLN A 313 0.50 7.86 20.55
N ARG A 314 0.17 8.69 19.56
CA ARG A 314 -0.74 8.39 18.46
C ARG A 314 -0.09 8.52 17.08
N THR A 315 1.22 8.76 17.01
CA THR A 315 1.96 8.85 15.75
C THR A 315 2.79 7.59 15.55
N HIS A 316 2.58 6.89 14.44
CA HIS A 316 3.16 5.58 14.15
C HIS A 316 3.82 5.63 12.78
N VAL A 317 5.14 5.39 12.71
CA VAL A 317 5.92 5.59 11.49
C VAL A 317 6.34 4.24 10.91
N MET A 318 6.04 4.05 9.63
CA MET A 318 6.35 2.84 8.89
C MET A 318 7.46 3.09 7.89
N TRP A 319 8.39 2.14 7.82
CA TRP A 319 9.40 2.08 6.76
C TRP A 319 9.64 0.63 6.36
N ALA A 320 10.09 0.38 5.13
CA ALA A 320 10.41 -0.95 4.65
C ALA A 320 11.47 -0.90 3.55
N THR A 321 12.25 -1.97 3.41
CA THR A 321 13.27 -2.09 2.36
C THR A 321 12.69 -2.39 0.98
N SER A 322 11.36 -2.57 0.89
CA SER A 322 10.67 -2.96 -0.34
C SER A 322 10.85 -1.98 -1.50
N LYS A 323 11.06 -0.69 -1.19
CA LYS A 323 11.16 0.37 -2.21
C LYS A 323 12.57 0.96 -2.20
N ASP A 324 12.97 1.59 -1.10
CA ASP A 324 14.29 2.21 -0.96
C ASP A 324 15.46 1.29 -1.31
N PHE A 325 15.32 -0.01 -1.04
CA PHE A 325 16.30 -1.03 -1.39
C PHE A 325 15.82 -2.04 -2.43
N GLY A 326 14.71 -1.81 -3.15
CA GLY A 326 14.22 -2.74 -4.18
C GLY A 326 13.95 -4.19 -3.73
N MET A 327 13.91 -4.47 -2.41
CA MET A 327 13.85 -5.82 -1.85
C MET A 327 12.43 -6.21 -1.44
N SER A 328 11.44 -5.99 -2.31
CA SER A 328 10.03 -6.33 -2.05
C SER A 328 9.84 -7.80 -1.65
N GLY A 329 10.64 -8.70 -2.24
CA GLY A 329 10.63 -10.14 -2.00
C GLY A 329 11.18 -10.59 -0.64
N LEU A 330 12.02 -9.78 0.04
CA LEU A 330 12.55 -10.14 1.37
C LEU A 330 11.54 -9.91 2.50
N ARG A 331 10.42 -9.25 2.19
CA ARG A 331 9.31 -9.04 3.14
C ARG A 331 9.78 -8.40 4.45
N PHE A 332 10.53 -7.30 4.41
CA PHE A 332 11.00 -6.61 5.63
C PHE A 332 10.33 -5.25 5.81
N GLY A 333 9.69 -5.04 6.97
CA GLY A 333 9.06 -3.79 7.36
C GLY A 333 9.26 -3.48 8.85
N THR A 334 9.36 -2.19 9.16
CA THR A 334 9.59 -1.66 10.50
C THR A 334 8.49 -0.67 10.88
N LEU A 335 8.00 -0.78 12.10
CA LEU A 335 7.17 0.22 12.77
C LEU A 335 8.00 0.88 13.87
N TYR A 336 8.05 2.20 13.86
CA TYR A 336 8.49 3.01 15.01
C TYR A 336 7.27 3.63 15.70
N THR A 337 7.11 3.36 16.99
CA THR A 337 6.02 3.93 17.80
C THR A 337 6.48 4.14 19.25
N GLU A 338 6.19 5.32 19.81
CA GLU A 338 6.47 5.60 21.22
C GLU A 338 5.40 5.06 22.17
N ASN A 339 4.29 4.57 21.61
CA ASN A 339 3.24 3.92 22.38
C ASN A 339 3.56 2.45 22.60
N GLN A 340 3.92 2.11 23.83
CA GLN A 340 4.32 0.75 24.22
C GLN A 340 3.18 -0.26 24.20
N ASP A 341 1.94 0.17 24.41
CA ASP A 341 0.77 -0.70 24.32
C ASP A 341 0.53 -1.08 22.85
N VAL A 342 0.61 -0.11 21.94
CA VAL A 342 0.53 -0.36 20.48
C VAL A 342 1.69 -1.26 20.03
N ALA A 343 2.92 -0.97 20.45
CA ALA A 343 4.09 -1.79 20.12
C ALA A 343 3.90 -3.24 20.56
N THR A 344 3.41 -3.46 21.79
CA THR A 344 3.19 -4.79 22.36
C THR A 344 2.05 -5.53 21.66
N ALA A 345 0.95 -4.84 21.35
CA ALA A 345 -0.18 -5.42 20.64
C ALA A 345 0.20 -5.82 19.20
N VAL A 346 0.89 -4.95 18.46
CA VAL A 346 1.40 -5.27 17.11
C VAL A 346 2.40 -6.42 17.15
N ALA A 347 3.34 -6.39 18.09
CA ALA A 347 4.30 -7.48 18.27
C ALA A 347 3.60 -8.82 18.57
N SER A 348 2.47 -8.83 19.28
CA SER A 348 1.71 -10.05 19.56
C SER A 348 1.17 -10.73 18.28
N LEU A 349 1.01 -9.99 17.18
CA LEU A 349 0.62 -10.51 15.86
C LEU A 349 1.82 -11.04 15.04
N CYS A 350 3.05 -10.91 15.54
CA CYS A 350 4.27 -11.44 14.91
C CYS A 350 4.24 -12.97 14.75
N ARG A 351 3.38 -13.70 15.48
CA ARG A 351 3.14 -15.13 15.19
C ARG A 351 2.69 -15.38 13.74
N TYR A 352 1.98 -14.43 13.12
CA TYR A 352 1.50 -14.50 11.73
C TYR A 352 2.35 -13.65 10.78
N HIS A 353 2.98 -12.60 11.33
CA HIS A 353 3.70 -11.58 10.56
C HIS A 353 5.20 -11.58 10.82
N GLY A 354 5.72 -12.64 11.42
CA GLY A 354 7.12 -12.75 11.80
C GLY A 354 8.04 -12.96 10.61
N LEU A 355 9.31 -12.67 10.84
CA LEU A 355 10.36 -12.68 9.83
C LEU A 355 11.47 -13.62 10.28
N SER A 356 12.01 -14.45 9.39
CA SER A 356 13.04 -15.43 9.75
C SER A 356 14.28 -14.78 10.34
N GLY A 357 14.92 -15.43 11.30
CA GLY A 357 16.14 -14.91 11.94
C GLY A 357 17.28 -14.66 10.94
N LEU A 358 17.35 -15.45 9.87
CA LEU A 358 18.34 -15.28 8.78
C LEU A 358 18.16 -13.96 8.03
N VAL A 359 16.93 -13.63 7.62
CA VAL A 359 16.68 -12.36 6.93
C VAL A 359 16.80 -11.19 7.91
N GLN A 360 16.38 -11.34 9.17
CA GLN A 360 16.62 -10.34 10.20
C GLN A 360 18.12 -10.04 10.39
N TYR A 361 18.97 -11.08 10.36
CA TYR A 361 20.42 -10.93 10.42
C TYR A 361 20.98 -10.19 9.20
N GLN A 362 20.58 -10.59 7.98
CA GLN A 362 20.98 -9.92 6.74
C GLN A 362 20.58 -8.43 6.74
N MET A 363 19.35 -8.13 7.17
CA MET A 363 18.88 -6.76 7.28
C MET A 363 19.67 -5.98 8.33
N ALA A 364 20.04 -6.57 9.46
CA ALA A 364 20.91 -5.89 10.42
C ALA A 364 22.31 -5.60 9.85
N GLN A 365 22.91 -6.52 9.11
CA GLN A 365 24.21 -6.28 8.45
C GLN A 365 24.11 -5.18 7.38
N LEU A 366 23.10 -5.24 6.52
CA LEU A 366 22.83 -4.19 5.54
C LEU A 366 22.59 -2.85 6.22
N LEU A 367 21.78 -2.86 7.28
CA LEU A 367 21.42 -1.65 8.02
C LEU A 367 22.58 -1.08 8.86
N ARG A 368 23.62 -1.86 9.13
CA ARG A 368 24.85 -1.38 9.77
C ARG A 368 25.82 -0.73 8.79
N ASP A 369 25.85 -1.21 7.55
CA ASP A 369 26.81 -0.81 6.51
C ASP A 369 26.48 0.58 5.90
N ARG A 370 26.57 1.61 6.75
CA ARG A 370 26.27 3.00 6.37
C ARG A 370 27.21 3.53 5.29
N ASP A 371 28.46 3.10 5.29
CA ASP A 371 29.44 3.53 4.29
C ASP A 371 29.07 3.02 2.90
N TRP A 372 28.78 1.73 2.74
CA TRP A 372 28.32 1.21 1.46
C TRP A 372 27.02 1.88 1.01
N ILE A 373 26.07 2.10 1.93
CA ILE A 373 24.79 2.72 1.58
C ILE A 373 24.96 4.18 1.14
N ASN A 374 25.77 4.97 1.86
CA ASN A 374 25.94 6.40 1.58
C ASN A 374 26.88 6.67 0.40
N GLN A 375 27.90 5.84 0.21
CA GLN A 375 28.95 6.08 -0.77
C GLN A 375 28.75 5.31 -2.08
N VAL A 376 28.01 4.20 -2.05
CA VAL A 376 27.79 3.33 -3.23
C VAL A 376 26.31 3.29 -3.61
N TYR A 377 25.46 2.74 -2.74
CA TYR A 377 24.09 2.40 -3.12
C TYR A 377 23.21 3.62 -3.39
N LEU A 378 23.07 4.55 -2.43
CA LEU A 378 22.17 5.69 -2.60
C LEU A 378 22.59 6.63 -3.74
N PRO A 379 23.88 7.01 -3.90
CA PRO A 379 24.29 7.84 -5.04
C PRO A 379 23.95 7.20 -6.38
N GLU A 380 24.24 5.90 -6.55
CA GLU A 380 23.96 5.18 -7.79
C GLU A 380 22.45 4.99 -8.02
N ASN A 381 21.70 4.65 -6.96
CA ASN A 381 20.25 4.53 -7.03
C ASN A 381 19.59 5.86 -7.43
N HIS A 382 20.02 6.99 -6.85
CA HIS A 382 19.52 8.31 -7.22
C HIS A 382 19.89 8.68 -8.65
N ALA A 383 21.12 8.39 -9.09
CA ALA A 383 21.55 8.64 -10.46
C ALA A 383 20.73 7.84 -11.48
N ARG A 384 20.52 6.53 -11.24
CA ARG A 384 19.73 5.66 -12.11
C ARG A 384 18.25 6.04 -12.11
N LEU A 385 17.67 6.36 -10.96
CA LEU A 385 16.28 6.84 -10.86
C LEU A 385 16.08 8.14 -11.63
N LYS A 386 17.01 9.09 -11.48
CA LYS A 386 16.97 10.37 -12.20
C LYS A 386 17.08 10.19 -13.71
N ALA A 387 17.98 9.33 -14.18
CA ALA A 387 18.14 9.03 -15.60
C ALA A 387 16.87 8.40 -16.19
N ALA A 388 16.32 7.39 -15.52
CA ALA A 388 15.09 6.71 -15.94
C ALA A 388 13.87 7.64 -15.91
N HIS A 389 13.74 8.46 -14.86
CA HIS A 389 12.71 9.50 -14.76
C HIS A 389 12.82 10.51 -15.90
N THR A 390 14.03 11.01 -16.17
CA THR A 390 14.29 11.98 -17.24
C THR A 390 13.81 11.42 -18.58
N TYR A 391 14.24 10.19 -18.91
CA TYR A 391 13.82 9.51 -20.14
C TYR A 391 12.31 9.44 -20.30
N VAL A 392 11.58 8.87 -19.32
CA VAL A 392 10.12 8.72 -19.43
C VAL A 392 9.42 10.08 -19.47
N SER A 393 9.92 11.07 -18.72
CA SER A 393 9.37 12.43 -18.71
C SER A 393 9.54 13.15 -20.05
N GLU A 394 10.66 12.91 -20.75
CA GLU A 394 10.94 13.48 -22.07
C GLU A 394 10.09 12.82 -23.15
N GLU A 395 9.93 11.50 -23.10
CA GLU A 395 9.00 10.78 -24.00
C GLU A 395 7.56 11.27 -23.83
N LEU A 396 7.09 11.47 -22.59
CA LEU A 396 5.76 12.01 -22.33
C LEU A 396 5.61 13.46 -22.83
N ARG A 397 6.64 14.31 -22.68
CA ARG A 397 6.65 15.67 -23.26
C ARG A 397 6.61 15.64 -24.79
N ALA A 398 7.38 14.75 -25.41
CA ALA A 398 7.39 14.59 -26.87
C ALA A 398 6.02 14.17 -27.41
N LEU A 399 5.25 13.40 -26.64
CA LEU A 399 3.86 13.03 -26.95
C LEU A 399 2.82 14.10 -26.58
N GLY A 400 3.26 15.22 -26.00
CA GLY A 400 2.39 16.28 -25.51
C GLY A 400 1.40 15.78 -24.45
N ILE A 401 1.83 14.85 -23.59
CA ILE A 401 1.02 14.27 -22.52
C ILE A 401 1.36 14.98 -21.21
N PRO A 402 0.39 15.64 -20.54
CA PRO A 402 0.63 16.23 -19.23
C PRO A 402 0.89 15.15 -18.17
N PHE A 403 1.74 15.46 -17.20
CA PHE A 403 1.98 14.58 -16.07
C PHE A 403 2.43 15.37 -14.84
N LEU A 404 2.26 14.77 -13.67
CA LEU A 404 2.82 15.22 -12.41
C LEU A 404 3.95 14.30 -12.00
N SER A 405 5.08 14.89 -11.65
CA SER A 405 6.16 14.20 -10.97
C SER A 405 7.04 15.23 -10.29
N ARG A 406 7.46 14.95 -9.06
CA ARG A 406 8.26 15.88 -8.25
C ARG A 406 9.67 15.41 -7.97
N GLY A 407 10.05 14.20 -8.38
CA GLY A 407 11.41 13.70 -8.18
C GLY A 407 11.60 12.85 -6.92
N ALA A 408 10.52 12.22 -6.44
CA ALA A 408 10.54 11.22 -5.39
C ALA A 408 9.72 9.99 -5.78
N GLY A 409 10.14 8.82 -5.29
CA GLY A 409 9.53 7.54 -5.63
C GLY A 409 9.89 7.07 -7.04
N PHE A 410 9.07 6.17 -7.60
CA PHE A 410 9.35 5.48 -8.87
C PHE A 410 8.32 5.77 -9.95
N PHE A 411 7.49 6.79 -9.73
CA PHE A 411 6.28 6.99 -10.51
C PHE A 411 6.14 8.39 -11.09
N ILE A 412 5.45 8.41 -12.23
CA ILE A 412 4.94 9.61 -12.88
C ILE A 412 3.42 9.44 -12.97
N TRP A 413 2.67 10.45 -12.53
CA TRP A 413 1.22 10.47 -12.59
C TRP A 413 0.78 11.16 -13.88
N VAL A 414 0.33 10.37 -14.84
CA VAL A 414 0.13 10.77 -16.24
C VAL A 414 -1.34 11.06 -16.50
N ASP A 415 -1.61 12.18 -17.16
CA ASP A 415 -2.96 12.59 -17.57
C ASP A 415 -3.24 12.13 -19.01
N LEU A 416 -4.03 11.06 -19.13
CA LEU A 416 -4.48 10.52 -20.41
C LEU A 416 -5.94 10.88 -20.72
N ARG A 417 -6.55 11.85 -20.03
CA ARG A 417 -7.95 12.26 -20.24
C ARG A 417 -8.25 12.60 -21.70
N LYS A 418 -7.28 13.16 -22.44
CA LYS A 418 -7.42 13.47 -23.87
C LYS A 418 -7.70 12.24 -24.76
N TYR A 419 -7.47 11.03 -24.25
CA TYR A 419 -7.72 9.75 -24.93
C TYR A 419 -9.02 9.06 -24.48
N LEU A 420 -9.82 9.70 -23.63
CA LEU A 420 -11.12 9.22 -23.14
C LEU A 420 -12.23 10.15 -23.69
N PRO A 421 -12.85 9.83 -24.84
CA PRO A 421 -13.85 10.70 -25.48
C PRO A 421 -15.04 11.11 -24.59
N LYS A 422 -15.51 10.21 -23.72
CA LYS A 422 -16.59 10.45 -22.76
C LYS A 422 -16.07 10.79 -21.36
N GLY A 423 -14.77 10.61 -21.10
CA GLY A 423 -14.16 10.93 -19.81
C GLY A 423 -14.75 10.11 -18.66
N THR A 424 -14.99 8.80 -18.86
CA THR A 424 -15.56 7.91 -17.82
C THR A 424 -14.56 6.86 -17.36
N PHE A 425 -14.82 6.26 -16.19
CA PHE A 425 -13.99 5.17 -15.67
C PHE A 425 -14.06 3.89 -16.53
N GLU A 426 -15.16 3.67 -17.24
CA GLU A 426 -15.29 2.56 -18.18
C GLU A 426 -14.32 2.75 -19.37
N GLU A 427 -14.18 3.98 -19.89
CA GLU A 427 -13.20 4.27 -20.94
C GLU A 427 -11.76 4.21 -20.43
N GLU A 428 -11.51 4.64 -19.18
CA GLU A 428 -10.20 4.44 -18.53
C GLU A 428 -9.83 2.96 -18.51
N MET A 429 -10.77 2.09 -18.12
CA MET A 429 -10.56 0.64 -18.09
C MET A 429 -10.35 0.04 -19.49
N LEU A 430 -11.08 0.51 -20.50
CA LEU A 430 -10.87 0.09 -21.88
C LEU A 430 -9.48 0.51 -22.40
N LEU A 431 -9.04 1.73 -22.09
CA LEU A 431 -7.70 2.20 -22.46
C LEU A 431 -6.62 1.37 -21.75
N TRP A 432 -6.80 1.09 -20.46
CA TRP A 432 -5.93 0.19 -19.70
C TRP A 432 -5.81 -1.20 -20.33
N ARG A 433 -6.93 -1.81 -20.74
CA ARG A 433 -6.92 -3.10 -21.45
C ARG A 433 -6.18 -3.04 -22.76
N ARG A 434 -6.35 -1.98 -23.55
CA ARG A 434 -5.59 -1.79 -24.80
C ARG A 434 -4.08 -1.74 -24.59
N PHE A 435 -3.62 -1.13 -23.49
CA PHE A 435 -2.21 -1.19 -23.10
C PHE A 435 -1.77 -2.62 -22.76
N LEU A 436 -2.55 -3.32 -21.95
CA LEU A 436 -2.26 -4.70 -21.56
C LEU A 436 -2.21 -5.64 -22.78
N ASP A 437 -3.17 -5.51 -23.69
CA ASP A 437 -3.24 -6.26 -24.96
C ASP A 437 -2.03 -5.95 -25.86
N ASN A 438 -1.57 -4.69 -25.86
CA ASN A 438 -0.33 -4.28 -26.52
C ASN A 438 0.92 -4.51 -25.65
N LYS A 439 0.85 -5.47 -24.72
CA LYS A 439 1.96 -6.00 -23.94
C LYS A 439 2.66 -4.98 -23.04
N VAL A 440 1.92 -4.02 -22.49
CA VAL A 440 2.43 -3.12 -21.45
C VAL A 440 1.41 -2.96 -20.33
N LEU A 441 1.81 -3.36 -19.12
CA LEU A 441 0.99 -3.18 -17.92
C LEU A 441 1.26 -1.80 -17.32
N LEU A 442 0.19 -1.03 -17.12
CA LEU A 442 0.16 0.23 -16.38
C LEU A 442 -0.84 0.15 -15.23
N SER A 443 -0.87 1.13 -14.34
CA SER A 443 -1.93 1.22 -13.31
C SER A 443 -2.83 2.41 -13.61
N PHE A 444 -4.13 2.16 -13.74
CA PHE A 444 -5.16 3.15 -14.03
C PHE A 444 -5.65 3.87 -12.76
N GLY A 445 -6.18 5.08 -12.92
CA GLY A 445 -6.46 6.04 -11.85
C GLY A 445 -7.44 5.53 -10.81
N LYS A 446 -8.49 4.82 -11.26
CA LYS A 446 -9.48 4.21 -10.36
C LYS A 446 -8.89 3.21 -9.38
N ALA A 447 -7.81 2.50 -9.74
CA ALA A 447 -7.12 1.58 -8.83
C ALA A 447 -6.46 2.28 -7.63
N PHE A 448 -6.32 3.61 -7.68
CA PHE A 448 -5.82 4.46 -6.60
C PHE A 448 -6.94 5.30 -5.96
N GLU A 449 -8.21 5.03 -6.27
CA GLU A 449 -9.36 5.85 -5.89
C GLU A 449 -9.24 7.31 -6.33
N CYS A 450 -8.61 7.55 -7.49
CA CYS A 450 -8.63 8.86 -8.10
C CYS A 450 -10.08 9.22 -8.45
N LYS A 451 -10.55 10.37 -7.96
CA LYS A 451 -11.91 10.89 -8.21
C LYS A 451 -12.17 11.17 -9.70
N GLU A 452 -11.11 11.44 -10.45
CA GLU A 452 -11.16 11.81 -11.84
C GLU A 452 -10.68 10.63 -12.72
N PRO A 453 -11.45 10.21 -13.74
CA PRO A 453 -11.00 9.22 -14.69
C PRO A 453 -9.94 9.78 -15.64
N GLY A 454 -9.11 8.90 -16.19
CA GLY A 454 -8.11 9.19 -17.22
C GLY A 454 -6.69 9.40 -16.67
N TRP A 455 -6.49 9.28 -15.37
CA TRP A 455 -5.15 9.31 -14.78
C TRP A 455 -4.50 7.93 -14.77
N PHE A 456 -3.19 7.85 -14.96
CA PHE A 456 -2.44 6.59 -14.95
C PHE A 456 -1.10 6.76 -14.21
N ARG A 457 -0.70 5.76 -13.41
CA ARG A 457 0.65 5.68 -12.85
C ARG A 457 1.56 4.92 -13.80
N PHE A 458 2.64 5.57 -14.19
CA PHE A 458 3.76 4.96 -14.91
C PHE A 458 4.91 4.75 -13.94
N VAL A 459 5.38 3.51 -13.79
CA VAL A 459 6.57 3.19 -13.02
C VAL A 459 7.77 3.20 -13.96
N PHE A 460 8.79 3.99 -13.63
CA PHE A 460 9.98 4.16 -14.46
C PHE A 460 11.22 3.43 -13.91
N SER A 461 11.15 2.77 -12.76
CA SER A 461 12.31 2.16 -12.10
C SER A 461 12.68 0.76 -12.63
N ASP A 462 12.81 0.63 -13.94
CA ASP A 462 13.26 -0.58 -14.64
C ASP A 462 14.43 -0.26 -15.60
N GLN A 463 15.07 -1.29 -16.14
CA GLN A 463 16.22 -1.15 -17.04
C GLN A 463 15.87 -0.33 -18.30
N VAL A 464 16.82 0.46 -18.79
CA VAL A 464 16.60 1.43 -19.88
C VAL A 464 15.97 0.78 -21.12
N HIS A 465 16.47 -0.38 -21.56
CA HIS A 465 15.91 -1.06 -22.74
C HIS A 465 14.47 -1.53 -22.53
N ARG A 466 14.11 -1.96 -21.31
CA ARG A 466 12.73 -2.33 -20.94
C ARG A 466 11.82 -1.09 -20.92
N LEU A 467 12.31 0.04 -20.42
CA LEU A 467 11.58 1.31 -20.49
C LEU A 467 11.36 1.77 -21.93
N CYS A 468 12.38 1.69 -22.79
CA CYS A 468 12.25 2.03 -24.20
C CYS A 468 11.18 1.18 -24.89
N LEU A 469 11.21 -0.14 -24.69
CA LEU A 469 10.20 -1.03 -25.25
C LEU A 469 8.80 -0.75 -24.69
N GLY A 470 8.69 -0.52 -23.38
CA GLY A 470 7.42 -0.17 -22.75
C GLY A 470 6.83 1.13 -23.28
N MET A 471 7.65 2.18 -23.41
CA MET A 471 7.21 3.48 -23.96
C MET A 471 6.86 3.39 -25.44
N GLN A 472 7.60 2.60 -26.24
CA GLN A 472 7.24 2.33 -27.63
C GLN A 472 5.85 1.68 -27.74
N ARG A 473 5.55 0.69 -26.89
CA ARG A 473 4.24 0.03 -26.84
C ARG A 473 3.13 0.98 -26.38
N VAL A 474 3.40 1.86 -25.42
CA VAL A 474 2.46 2.92 -25.02
C VAL A 474 2.15 3.85 -26.20
N GLN A 475 3.18 4.31 -26.93
CA GLN A 475 3.03 5.17 -28.09
C GLN A 475 2.17 4.53 -29.19
N GLN A 476 2.37 3.25 -29.46
CA GLN A 476 1.58 2.49 -30.44
C GLN A 476 0.09 2.51 -30.11
N VAL A 477 -0.27 2.24 -28.85
CA VAL A 477 -1.68 2.29 -28.40
C VAL A 477 -2.25 3.70 -28.54
N LEU A 478 -1.52 4.71 -28.09
CA LEU A 478 -1.97 6.11 -28.13
C LEU A 478 -2.06 6.67 -29.55
N ALA A 479 -1.27 6.16 -30.50
CA ALA A 479 -1.34 6.48 -31.93
C ALA A 479 -2.43 5.69 -32.68
N GLY A 480 -3.14 4.77 -32.01
CA GLY A 480 -4.15 3.91 -32.63
C GLY A 480 -3.58 2.77 -33.48
N LYS A 481 -2.28 2.48 -33.36
CA LYS A 481 -1.60 1.39 -34.08
C LYS A 481 -1.49 0.17 -33.16
N SER A 482 -2.53 -0.64 -33.03
CA SER A 482 -2.39 -1.94 -32.32
C SER A 482 -1.65 -2.93 -33.22
N GLN A 483 -0.65 -3.63 -32.66
CA GLN A 483 -0.10 -4.84 -33.28
C GLN A 483 -1.10 -5.99 -33.11
N VAL A 484 -2.23 -5.94 -33.82
CA VAL A 484 -2.88 -7.21 -34.18
C VAL A 484 -1.95 -7.82 -35.21
N ALA A 485 -1.16 -8.79 -34.75
CA ALA A 485 -0.13 -9.48 -35.52
C ALA A 485 -0.58 -9.72 -36.96
N GLU A 486 0.20 -9.19 -37.92
CA GLU A 486 0.24 -9.76 -39.26
C GLU A 486 0.79 -11.18 -39.08
N ASP A 487 -0.12 -12.14 -38.88
CA ASP A 487 0.20 -13.56 -38.92
C ASP A 487 0.79 -13.86 -40.30
N PRO A 488 2.09 -14.22 -40.41
CA PRO A 488 2.74 -14.45 -41.68
C PRO A 488 2.32 -15.83 -42.19
N ARG A 489 1.04 -15.99 -42.56
CA ARG A 489 0.63 -17.18 -43.30
C ARG A 489 1.18 -17.03 -44.72
N PRO A 490 2.03 -17.99 -45.16
CA PRO A 490 2.64 -17.91 -46.48
C PRO A 490 1.54 -17.97 -47.53
N SER A 491 1.58 -17.00 -48.45
CA SER A 491 0.75 -16.95 -49.65
C SER A 491 0.73 -18.32 -50.30
N GLN A 492 -0.45 -18.94 -50.34
CA GLN A 492 -0.69 -20.17 -51.08
C GLN A 492 -0.29 -19.93 -52.54
N SER A 493 0.78 -20.60 -52.95
CA SER A 493 1.23 -20.69 -54.33
C SER A 493 0.08 -21.21 -55.19
N GLN A 494 -0.32 -20.40 -56.16
CA GLN A 494 -1.26 -20.77 -57.22
C GLN A 494 -0.67 -21.95 -58.01
N GLU A 495 -1.30 -23.12 -57.91
CA GLU A 495 -1.05 -24.20 -58.87
C GLU A 495 -1.61 -23.80 -60.25
N PRO A 496 -0.87 -23.99 -61.35
CA PRO A 496 -1.35 -23.68 -62.68
C PRO A 496 -2.38 -24.73 -63.10
N SER A 497 -3.61 -24.29 -63.39
CA SER A 497 -4.62 -25.14 -63.99
C SER A 497 -4.25 -25.47 -65.45
N ASP A 498 -3.99 -26.75 -65.67
CA ASP A 498 -3.75 -27.35 -66.97
C ASP A 498 -4.84 -26.98 -67.99
N GLN A 499 -4.39 -26.43 -69.12
CA GLN A 499 -5.17 -26.30 -70.34
C GLN A 499 -5.52 -27.70 -70.87
N ARG A 500 -6.74 -28.17 -70.59
CA ARG A 500 -7.38 -29.27 -71.31
C ARG A 500 -8.72 -28.83 -71.87
N ARG A 501 -8.71 -28.30 -73.09
CA ARG A 501 -9.60 -28.69 -74.21
C ARG A 501 -9.34 -27.84 -75.43
#